data_AF-A0A8T6MB38-F1
#
_entry.id   AF-A0A8T6MB38-F1
#
_cell.length_a   1.000
_cell.length_b   1.000
_cell.length_c   1.000
_cell.angle_alpha   90.00
_cell.angle_beta   90.00
_cell.angle_gamma   90.00
#
_symmetry.space_group_name_H-M   'P 1'
#
loop_
_entity.id
_entity.type
_entity.pdbx_description
1 polymer ?
#
loop_
_entity_poly.entity_id
_entity_poly.type
_entity_poly.pdbx_seq_one_letter_code
_entity_poly.pdbx_strand_id
1 'polypeptide(L)'
;MNKKYIILGVVLLIIVVLLGILLPVIFVKDKLIITNFEECVAAGNPILESYPEKCIAEDGGIFTKQIDSLDQFQGCQIDDDCIPLPSDCHPTSCINKEYESEFTKPEICTMIFMYEAAYSPEDCTCENKVCVNKNLGRTSLEE
;
A
#
# COMPACT_ATOMS: atom_id res chain seq x y z
N MET A 1 -60.20 26.82 32.01
CA MET A 1 -59.16 26.44 31.03
C MET A 1 -59.83 26.12 29.70
N ASN A 2 -59.57 26.89 28.64
CA ASN A 2 -60.29 26.68 27.37
C ASN A 2 -59.82 25.37 26.72
N LYS A 3 -60.76 24.48 26.36
CA LYS A 3 -60.47 23.18 25.71
C LYS A 3 -59.50 23.32 24.52
N LYS A 4 -59.52 24.47 23.83
CA LYS A 4 -58.60 24.80 22.73
C LYS A 4 -57.12 24.79 23.14
N TYR A 5 -56.77 25.30 24.33
CA TYR A 5 -55.38 25.33 24.82
C TYR A 5 -54.88 23.98 25.31
N ILE A 6 -55.79 23.12 25.79
CA ILE A 6 -55.46 21.74 26.20
C ILE A 6 -55.09 20.92 24.96
N ILE A 7 -55.88 21.02 23.89
CA ILE A 7 -55.61 20.32 22.62
C ILE A 7 -54.27 20.79 22.03
N LEU A 8 -54.01 22.09 22.05
CA LEU A 8 -52.77 22.66 21.51
C LEU A 8 -51.54 22.19 22.29
N GLY A 9 -51.63 22.11 23.63
CA GLY A 9 -50.57 21.58 24.47
C GLY A 9 -50.28 20.09 24.23
N VAL A 10 -51.33 19.27 24.06
CA VAL A 10 -51.17 17.84 23.78
C VAL A 10 -50.55 17.60 22.40
N VAL A 11 -50.98 18.34 21.37
CA VAL A 11 -50.41 18.24 20.01
C VAL A 11 -48.93 18.62 20.01
N LEU A 12 -48.57 19.70 20.71
CA LEU A 12 -47.18 20.16 20.78
C LEU A 12 -46.29 19.14 21.52
N LEU A 13 -46.82 18.51 22.58
CA LEU A 13 -46.11 17.45 23.30
C LEU A 13 -45.91 16.20 22.42
N ILE A 14 -46.90 15.81 21.62
CA ILE A 14 -46.79 14.70 20.67
C ILE A 14 -45.73 14.98 19.60
N ILE A 15 -45.69 16.22 19.08
CA ILE A 15 -44.69 16.62 18.07
C ILE A 15 -43.27 16.56 18.65
N VAL A 16 -43.07 17.03 19.88
CA VAL A 16 -41.77 16.98 20.57
C VAL A 16 -41.33 15.53 20.80
N VAL A 17 -42.24 14.65 21.21
CA VAL A 17 -41.95 13.22 21.38
C VAL A 17 -41.62 12.55 20.05
N LEU A 18 -42.38 12.83 18.99
CA LEU A 18 -42.10 12.31 17.65
C LEU A 18 -40.74 12.77 17.11
N LEU A 19 -40.41 14.06 17.25
CA LEU A 19 -39.11 14.60 16.85
C LEU A 19 -37.96 13.99 17.66
N GLY A 20 -38.14 13.80 18.97
CA GLY A 20 -37.14 13.16 19.83
C GLY A 20 -36.84 11.71 19.44
N ILE A 21 -37.81 11.00 18.86
CA ILE A 21 -37.65 9.62 18.37
C ILE A 21 -37.09 9.58 16.94
N LEU A 22 -37.52 10.49 16.06
CA LEU A 22 -37.13 10.50 14.64
C LEU A 22 -35.72 11.07 14.41
N LEU A 23 -35.30 12.08 15.18
CA LEU A 23 -33.99 12.73 15.01
C LEU A 23 -32.79 11.77 15.14
N PRO A 24 -32.68 10.90 16.16
CA PRO A 24 -31.52 10.01 16.29
C PRO A 24 -31.41 8.98 15.15
N VAL A 25 -32.53 8.59 14.54
CA VAL A 25 -32.56 7.62 13.43
C VAL A 25 -31.93 8.21 12.16
N ILE A 26 -32.05 9.52 11.95
CA ILE A 26 -31.51 10.22 10.76
C ILE A 26 -30.00 10.46 10.89
N PHE A 27 -29.47 10.54 12.12
CA PHE A 27 -28.06 10.87 12.38
C PHE A 27 -27.16 9.65 12.59
N VAL A 28 -27.66 8.42 12.41
CA VAL A 28 -26.79 7.24 12.35
C VAL A 28 -26.06 7.28 11.01
N LYS A 29 -24.86 7.87 11.00
CA LYS A 29 -23.91 7.66 9.92
C LYS A 29 -23.46 6.20 10.00
N ASP A 30 -23.75 5.42 8.97
CA ASP A 30 -23.17 4.09 8.82
C ASP A 30 -21.65 4.24 8.87
N LYS A 31 -21.03 3.58 9.86
CA LYS A 31 -19.57 3.51 9.94
C LYS A 31 -19.12 2.67 8.75
N LEU A 32 -18.47 3.29 7.77
CA LEU A 32 -17.90 2.57 6.63
C LEU A 32 -16.86 1.57 7.18
N ILE A 33 -17.12 0.28 7.01
CA ILE A 33 -16.19 -0.76 7.44
C ILE A 33 -15.18 -0.94 6.31
N ILE A 34 -13.95 -0.52 6.55
CA ILE A 34 -12.83 -0.71 5.63
C ILE A 34 -12.28 -2.12 5.83
N THR A 35 -12.16 -2.89 4.75
CA THR A 35 -11.72 -4.29 4.79
C THR A 35 -10.46 -4.57 3.98
N ASN A 36 -10.05 -3.66 3.11
CA ASN A 36 -8.88 -3.82 2.23
C ASN A 36 -8.19 -2.47 1.96
N PHE A 37 -7.04 -2.53 1.29
CA PHE A 37 -6.21 -1.38 0.98
C PHE A 37 -6.93 -0.39 0.04
N GLU A 38 -7.60 -0.90 -0.99
CA GLU A 38 -8.30 -0.09 -1.99
C GLU A 38 -9.42 0.73 -1.37
N GLU A 39 -10.22 0.13 -0.48
CA GLU A 39 -11.24 0.81 0.31
C GLU A 39 -10.65 1.86 1.25
N CYS A 40 -9.49 1.58 1.84
CA CYS A 40 -8.80 2.52 2.72
C CYS A 40 -8.38 3.78 1.94
N VAL A 41 -7.78 3.61 0.76
CA VAL A 41 -7.36 4.71 -0.12
C VAL A 41 -8.56 5.47 -0.69
N ALA A 42 -9.60 4.77 -1.13
CA ALA A 42 -10.83 5.39 -1.65
C ALA A 42 -11.56 6.23 -0.58
N ALA A 43 -11.40 5.87 0.70
CA ALA A 43 -11.88 6.67 1.83
C ALA A 43 -11.02 7.91 2.14
N GLY A 44 -9.92 8.14 1.40
CA GLY A 44 -9.07 9.33 1.52
C GLY A 44 -8.06 9.27 2.67
N ASN A 45 -7.80 8.08 3.20
CA ASN A 45 -6.85 7.87 4.29
C ASN A 45 -5.39 8.01 3.81
N PRO A 46 -4.44 8.34 4.70
CA PRO A 46 -3.03 8.48 4.35
C PRO A 46 -2.38 7.14 3.99
N ILE A 47 -1.52 7.19 2.96
CA ILE A 47 -0.64 6.10 2.55
C ILE A 47 0.76 6.34 3.13
N LEU A 48 1.39 5.28 3.64
CA LEU A 48 2.78 5.30 4.07
C LEU A 48 3.72 5.03 2.91
N GLU A 49 4.84 5.74 2.89
CA GLU A 49 5.98 5.48 1.99
C GLU A 49 6.76 4.23 2.45
N SER A 50 6.09 3.08 2.42
CA SER A 50 6.69 1.76 2.67
C SER A 50 6.40 0.86 1.48
N TYR A 51 7.27 -0.14 1.27
CA TYR A 51 6.98 -1.23 0.33
C TYR A 51 6.81 -2.56 1.10
N PRO A 52 5.69 -3.28 0.93
CA PRO A 52 4.48 -2.88 0.20
C PRO A 52 3.82 -1.62 0.76
N GLU A 53 3.08 -0.90 -0.08
CA GLU A 53 2.28 0.26 0.32
C GLU A 53 1.33 -0.10 1.47
N LYS A 54 1.15 0.84 2.41
CA LYS A 54 0.25 0.67 3.56
C LYS A 54 -0.66 1.88 3.70
N CYS A 55 -1.94 1.66 3.97
CA CYS A 55 -2.92 2.70 4.23
C CYS A 55 -3.39 2.62 5.70
N ILE A 56 -3.50 3.77 6.38
CA ILE A 56 -3.91 3.86 7.79
C ILE A 56 -5.30 4.46 7.88
N ALA A 57 -6.30 3.67 8.27
CA ALA A 57 -7.65 4.15 8.51
C ALA A 57 -7.74 5.03 9.77
N GLU A 58 -8.73 5.91 9.82
CA GLU A 58 -9.00 6.80 10.97
C GLU A 58 -9.21 6.04 12.30
N ASP A 59 -9.68 4.79 12.26
CA ASP A 59 -9.86 3.95 13.44
C ASP A 59 -8.60 3.16 13.84
N GLY A 60 -7.47 3.42 13.19
CA GLY A 60 -6.17 2.81 13.45
C GLY A 60 -5.94 1.49 12.71
N GLY A 61 -6.88 1.04 11.87
CA GLY A 61 -6.66 -0.11 10.99
C GLY A 61 -5.53 0.15 9.99
N ILE A 62 -4.61 -0.81 9.83
CA ILE A 62 -3.55 -0.75 8.83
C ILE A 62 -3.84 -1.79 7.76
N PHE A 63 -3.98 -1.34 6.52
CA PHE A 63 -4.24 -2.18 5.36
C PHE A 63 -3.02 -2.16 4.46
N THR A 64 -2.46 -3.33 4.15
CA THR A 64 -1.28 -3.45 3.29
C THR A 64 -1.74 -3.85 1.90
N LYS A 65 -1.22 -3.18 0.87
CA LYS A 65 -1.47 -3.54 -0.52
C LYS A 65 -0.99 -4.99 -0.73
N GLN A 66 -1.88 -5.84 -1.23
CA GLN A 66 -1.48 -7.21 -1.56
C GLN A 66 -0.55 -7.16 -2.76
N ILE A 67 0.62 -7.77 -2.59
CA ILE A 67 1.59 -7.95 -3.66
C ILE A 67 1.61 -9.44 -3.97
N ASP A 68 1.25 -9.78 -5.20
CA ASP A 68 1.22 -11.16 -5.68
C ASP A 68 2.66 -11.67 -5.90
N SER A 69 3.34 -12.03 -4.80
CA SER A 69 4.66 -12.67 -4.73
C SER A 69 5.84 -11.88 -5.34
N LEU A 70 7.04 -12.04 -4.77
CA LEU A 70 8.27 -11.45 -5.32
C LEU A 70 8.59 -11.96 -6.75
N ASP A 71 8.02 -13.11 -7.12
CA ASP A 71 8.13 -13.70 -8.45
C ASP A 71 7.50 -12.80 -9.54
N GLN A 72 6.53 -11.94 -9.20
CA GLN A 72 5.99 -10.97 -10.17
C GLN A 72 7.03 -9.93 -10.60
N PHE A 73 7.88 -9.48 -9.68
CA PHE A 73 8.87 -8.44 -10.00
C PHE A 73 10.03 -8.98 -10.81
N GLN A 74 10.25 -10.29 -10.84
CA GLN A 74 11.39 -10.87 -11.54
C GLN A 74 11.04 -11.32 -12.96
N GLY A 75 9.77 -11.30 -13.36
CA GLY A 75 9.35 -11.77 -14.68
C GLY A 75 9.99 -10.95 -15.81
N CYS A 76 10.58 -11.60 -16.82
CA CYS A 76 11.25 -10.93 -17.94
C CYS A 76 11.00 -11.61 -19.29
N GLN A 77 11.22 -10.88 -20.39
CA GLN A 77 11.23 -11.45 -21.75
C GLN A 77 12.64 -11.46 -22.35
N ILE A 78 13.42 -10.41 -22.10
CA ILE A 78 14.79 -10.23 -22.60
C ILE A 78 15.70 -9.70 -21.49
N ASP A 79 17.02 -9.81 -21.68
CA ASP A 79 18.01 -9.32 -20.72
C ASP A 79 17.84 -7.83 -20.38
N ASP A 80 17.51 -7.00 -21.37
CA ASP A 80 17.27 -5.56 -21.18
C ASP A 80 16.06 -5.24 -20.30
N ASP A 81 15.24 -6.22 -19.94
CA ASP A 81 14.17 -6.04 -18.96
C ASP A 81 14.70 -6.09 -17.53
N CYS A 82 15.88 -6.65 -17.30
CA CYS A 82 16.39 -6.91 -15.96
C CYS A 82 17.35 -5.82 -15.48
N ILE A 83 17.07 -5.31 -14.28
CA ILE A 83 17.91 -4.34 -13.57
C ILE A 83 18.19 -4.82 -12.14
N PRO A 84 19.25 -4.33 -11.49
CA PRO A 84 19.47 -4.60 -10.08
C PRO A 84 18.36 -4.00 -9.21
N LEU A 85 18.07 -4.64 -8.06
CA LEU A 85 17.07 -4.15 -7.10
C LEU A 85 17.41 -2.71 -6.63
N PRO A 86 16.61 -1.67 -6.97
CA PRO A 86 17.01 -0.28 -6.78
C PRO A 86 17.12 0.17 -5.31
N SER A 87 16.40 -0.50 -4.41
CA SER A 87 16.39 -0.18 -2.98
C SER A 87 17.65 -0.61 -2.24
N ASP A 88 18.49 -1.45 -2.85
CA ASP A 88 19.69 -2.01 -2.22
C ASP A 88 20.98 -1.38 -2.76
N CYS A 89 21.90 -1.05 -1.86
CA CYS A 89 23.22 -0.53 -2.21
C CYS A 89 24.16 -1.61 -2.81
N HIS A 90 23.93 -2.87 -2.44
CA HIS A 90 24.69 -4.03 -2.91
C HIS A 90 23.68 -5.10 -3.34
N PRO A 91 22.93 -4.85 -4.41
CA PRO A 91 21.79 -5.68 -4.77
C PRO A 91 22.29 -7.06 -5.21
N THR A 92 21.89 -8.10 -4.49
CA THR A 92 22.15 -9.50 -4.88
C THR A 92 20.98 -10.08 -5.69
N SER A 93 19.92 -9.30 -5.87
CA SER A 93 18.71 -9.64 -6.63
C SER A 93 18.53 -8.71 -7.82
N CYS A 94 17.96 -9.26 -8.89
CA CYS A 94 17.53 -8.52 -10.07
C CYS A 94 15.99 -8.51 -10.14
N ILE A 95 15.44 -7.46 -10.72
CA ILE A 95 14.00 -7.27 -10.96
C ILE A 95 13.78 -6.81 -12.41
N ASN A 96 12.54 -6.83 -12.87
CA ASN A 96 12.11 -6.20 -14.11
C ASN A 96 12.06 -4.68 -13.92
N LYS A 97 12.67 -3.96 -14.86
CA LYS A 97 12.74 -2.50 -14.93
C LYS A 97 11.37 -1.80 -14.93
N GLU A 98 10.31 -2.48 -15.36
CA GLU A 98 8.94 -1.94 -15.33
C GLU A 98 8.55 -1.50 -13.92
N TYR A 99 9.09 -2.18 -12.91
CA TYR A 99 8.82 -1.91 -11.50
C TYR A 99 9.85 -0.98 -10.85
N GLU A 100 10.82 -0.44 -11.58
CA GLU A 100 11.89 0.41 -11.01
C GLU A 100 11.32 1.56 -10.17
N SER A 101 10.23 2.19 -10.64
CA SER A 101 9.58 3.31 -9.96
C SER A 101 8.88 2.93 -8.64
N GLU A 102 8.69 1.64 -8.36
CA GLU A 102 8.11 1.17 -7.10
C GLU A 102 9.14 1.11 -5.97
N PHE A 103 10.43 1.30 -6.27
CA PHE A 103 11.52 1.23 -5.32
C PHE A 103 12.18 2.60 -5.09
N THR A 104 12.40 2.93 -3.82
CA THR A 104 13.15 4.13 -3.44
C THR A 104 14.64 3.82 -3.37
N LYS A 105 15.43 4.49 -4.22
CA LYS A 105 16.88 4.37 -4.19
C LYS A 105 17.47 5.08 -2.95
N PRO A 106 18.36 4.44 -2.18
CA PRO A 106 19.01 5.08 -1.04
C PRO A 106 19.90 6.25 -1.49
N GLU A 107 19.81 7.39 -0.79
CA GLU A 107 20.61 8.59 -1.07
C GLU A 107 22.12 8.38 -0.82
N ILE A 108 22.45 7.48 0.11
CA ILE A 108 23.81 7.17 0.52
C ILE A 108 24.03 5.66 0.62
N CYS A 109 25.15 5.21 0.07
CA CYS A 109 25.60 3.83 0.15
C CYS A 109 27.00 3.74 0.78
N THR A 110 27.28 2.63 1.45
CA THR A 110 28.62 2.35 1.96
C THR A 110 29.58 2.06 0.82
N MET A 111 30.86 2.44 0.94
CA MET A 111 31.92 2.14 -0.03
C MET A 111 32.38 0.66 0.01
N ILE A 112 31.55 -0.23 0.54
CA ILE A 112 31.84 -1.66 0.62
C ILE A 112 31.64 -2.25 -0.78
N PHE A 113 32.52 -3.15 -1.20
CA PHE A 113 32.34 -3.88 -2.45
C PHE A 113 32.02 -5.35 -2.14
N MET A 114 30.87 -5.80 -2.61
CA MET A 114 30.44 -7.19 -2.63
C MET A 114 30.58 -7.77 -4.04
N TYR A 115 31.35 -8.85 -4.20
CA TYR A 115 31.59 -9.52 -5.49
C TYR A 115 30.33 -10.12 -6.10
N GLU A 116 29.38 -10.51 -5.27
CA GLU A 116 28.11 -11.11 -5.70
C GLU A 116 27.03 -10.08 -6.06
N ALA A 117 27.28 -8.79 -5.86
CA ALA A 117 26.29 -7.76 -6.15
C ALA A 117 26.24 -7.42 -7.65
N ALA A 118 25.03 -7.14 -8.15
CA ALA A 118 24.76 -6.65 -9.49
C ALA A 118 24.79 -5.11 -9.49
N TYR A 119 25.91 -4.48 -9.78
CA TYR A 119 26.00 -3.01 -9.72
C TYR A 119 25.41 -2.32 -10.94
N SER A 120 25.26 -3.07 -12.02
CA SER A 120 24.87 -2.57 -13.33
C SER A 120 23.83 -3.48 -13.98
N PRO A 121 22.98 -2.97 -14.90
CA PRO A 121 22.03 -3.79 -15.66
C PRO A 121 22.69 -4.99 -16.36
N GLU A 122 23.95 -4.84 -16.79
CA GLU A 122 24.71 -5.90 -17.44
C GLU A 122 25.01 -7.10 -16.52
N ASP A 123 24.96 -6.91 -15.20
CA ASP A 123 25.09 -7.97 -14.19
C ASP A 123 23.81 -8.81 -14.03
N CYS A 124 22.70 -8.39 -14.64
CA CYS A 124 21.45 -9.12 -14.66
C CYS A 124 21.21 -9.80 -16.03
N THR A 125 20.47 -10.91 -16.06
CA THR A 125 20.01 -11.58 -17.30
C THR A 125 18.66 -12.21 -17.09
N CYS A 126 17.91 -12.38 -18.18
CA CYS A 126 16.65 -13.08 -18.18
C CYS A 126 16.88 -14.57 -18.42
N GLU A 127 16.79 -15.37 -17.37
CA GLU A 127 16.92 -16.83 -17.45
C GLU A 127 15.60 -17.48 -17.05
N ASN A 128 15.06 -18.38 -17.89
CA ASN A 128 13.78 -19.06 -17.64
C ASN A 128 12.61 -18.09 -17.34
N LYS A 129 12.61 -16.91 -17.96
CA LYS A 129 11.65 -15.80 -17.74
C LYS A 129 11.74 -15.15 -16.36
N VAL A 130 12.87 -15.30 -15.67
CA VAL A 130 13.16 -14.70 -14.38
C VAL A 130 14.46 -13.91 -14.47
N CYS A 131 14.48 -12.69 -13.93
CA CYS A 131 15.68 -11.89 -13.80
C CYS A 131 16.61 -12.51 -12.76
N VAL A 132 17.79 -12.93 -13.21
CA VAL A 132 18.82 -13.56 -12.38
C VAL A 132 20.08 -12.71 -12.36
N ASN A 133 20.78 -12.76 -11.23
CA ASN A 133 22.05 -12.08 -11.01
C ASN A 133 23.22 -12.97 -11.45
N LYS A 134 24.04 -12.50 -12.40
CA LYS A 134 25.20 -13.23 -12.96
C LYS A 134 26.37 -13.34 -12.00
N ASN A 135 26.37 -12.56 -10.92
CA ASN A 135 27.48 -12.46 -9.98
C ASN A 135 27.30 -13.41 -8.77
N LEU A 136 26.15 -14.07 -8.64
CA LEU A 136 25.90 -15.02 -7.54
C LEU A 136 26.99 -16.11 -7.49
N GLY A 137 27.60 -16.29 -6.32
CA GLY A 137 28.67 -17.26 -6.09
C GLY A 137 30.08 -16.78 -6.44
N ARG A 138 30.26 -15.56 -6.98
CA ARG A 138 31.60 -14.98 -7.22
C ARG A 138 32.32 -14.72 -5.90
N THR A 139 33.59 -15.14 -5.85
CA THR A 139 34.46 -14.88 -4.69
C THR A 139 35.68 -14.06 -5.10
N SER A 140 36.40 -13.51 -4.12
CA SER A 140 37.59 -12.66 -4.34
C SER A 140 38.81 -13.38 -4.95
N LEU A 141 38.65 -14.60 -5.47
CA LEU A 141 39.73 -15.48 -5.95
C LEU A 141 39.67 -15.76 -7.45
N GLU A 142 38.66 -15.25 -8.17
CA GLU A 142 38.38 -15.59 -9.57
C GLU A 142 38.72 -14.47 -10.59
N GLU A 143 39.76 -13.67 -10.34
CA GLU A 143 40.28 -12.67 -11.31
C GLU A 143 41.07 -13.30 -12.48
#